data_AF-A0A183HE20-F1
#
_entry.id   AF-A0A183HE20-F1
#
_cell.length_a   1.000
_cell.length_b   1.000
_cell.length_c   1.000
_cell.angle_alpha   90.00
_cell.angle_beta   90.00
_cell.angle_gamma   90.00
#
_symmetry.space_group_name_H-M   'P 1'
#
loop_
_entity.id
_entity.type
_entity.pdbx_description
1 polymer ?
#
loop_
_entity_poly.entity_id
_entity_poly.type
_entity_poly.pdbx_seq_one_letter_code
_entity_poly.pdbx_strand_id
1 'polypeptide(L)'
;MFNLQYGKSNAMDLFPTTHVADGADVNDEKIADWKYDRTESLHSFLSEACETKDERKLKLIIGAHLIEQIRSDIKENTAFNCSAGIGNSKMIAKLICSRHKPGQQTVVFDEAIPKVLKYTPINEVRNLGGKLGRALMEKFNIKTMGELSKISMSDLSESFSAQAKWIYNVARGIDEEKVTARDKQSSVAVSKNFPGSNALKTDGDIKFWLEGLIKELVKRLIDDQITV
;
A
#
# COMPACT_ATOMS: atom_id res chain seq x y z
N MET A 1 6.60 20.08 22.73
CA MET A 1 5.91 19.15 23.66
C MET A 1 4.45 19.15 23.23
N PHE A 2 4.01 18.15 22.45
CA PHE A 2 2.63 18.08 21.97
C PHE A 2 1.72 17.71 23.14
N ASN A 3 0.80 18.60 23.54
CA ASN A 3 -0.28 18.27 24.46
C ASN A 3 -1.29 17.38 23.71
N LEU A 4 -1.03 16.06 23.69
CA LEU A 4 -1.89 15.05 23.06
C LEU A 4 -3.24 14.98 23.83
N GLN A 5 -4.25 15.74 23.39
CA GLN A 5 -5.63 15.65 23.89
C GLN A 5 -6.50 14.68 23.04
N TYR A 6 -5.95 13.55 22.59
CA TYR A 6 -6.63 12.66 21.63
C TYR A 6 -7.73 11.78 22.23
N GLY A 7 -7.90 11.76 23.56
CA GLY A 7 -8.94 10.99 24.28
C GLY A 7 -10.17 11.81 24.69
N LYS A 8 -10.39 13.00 24.12
CA LYS A 8 -11.56 13.84 24.40
C LYS A 8 -12.53 13.83 23.21
N SER A 9 -13.81 14.17 23.43
CA SER A 9 -14.82 14.19 22.38
C SER A 9 -14.46 15.06 21.16
N ASN A 10 -13.69 16.13 21.36
CA ASN A 10 -13.20 17.02 20.29
C ASN A 10 -12.00 16.44 19.50
N ALA A 11 -11.41 15.33 19.93
CA ALA A 11 -10.30 14.71 19.22
C ALA A 11 -10.75 14.09 17.88
N MET A 12 -12.01 13.66 17.80
CA MET A 12 -12.59 13.07 16.58
C MET A 12 -12.62 14.07 15.42
N ASP A 13 -12.73 15.37 15.70
CA ASP A 13 -12.71 16.43 14.69
C ASP A 13 -11.36 16.52 13.96
N LEU A 14 -10.29 15.97 14.56
CA LEU A 14 -8.96 15.89 13.96
C LEU A 14 -8.83 14.75 12.93
N PHE A 15 -9.84 13.89 12.82
CA PHE A 15 -9.83 12.67 12.03
C PHE A 15 -11.13 12.50 11.21
N PRO A 16 -11.56 13.52 10.45
CA PRO A 16 -12.86 13.50 9.79
C PRO A 16 -13.03 12.38 8.76
N THR A 17 -11.91 11.85 8.22
CA THR A 17 -11.89 10.85 7.15
C THR A 17 -11.02 9.64 7.48
N THR A 18 -10.71 9.42 8.76
CA THR A 18 -9.87 8.29 9.21
C THR A 18 -10.73 7.08 9.57
N HIS A 19 -10.37 5.95 8.99
CA HIS A 19 -10.92 4.63 9.29
C HIS A 19 -9.88 3.80 10.04
N VAL A 20 -10.32 2.88 10.89
CA VAL A 20 -9.46 1.86 11.51
C VAL A 20 -9.68 0.54 10.81
N ALA A 21 -8.61 -0.06 10.28
CA ALA A 21 -8.62 -1.41 9.76
C ALA A 21 -8.41 -2.41 10.90
N ASP A 22 -9.49 -2.95 11.43
CA ASP A 22 -9.52 -3.89 12.55
C ASP A 22 -9.90 -5.32 12.14
N GLY A 23 -10.18 -5.53 10.85
CA GLY A 23 -10.64 -6.78 10.27
C GLY A 23 -12.16 -6.96 10.28
N ALA A 24 -12.90 -6.07 10.95
CA ALA A 24 -14.36 -5.97 10.88
C ALA A 24 -14.83 -4.79 10.02
N ASP A 25 -13.91 -3.88 9.67
CA ASP A 25 -14.13 -2.66 8.91
C ASP A 25 -14.52 -2.85 7.44
N VAL A 26 -14.40 -4.07 6.90
CA VAL A 26 -15.04 -4.44 5.64
C VAL A 26 -15.76 -5.79 5.76
N ASN A 27 -16.77 -6.03 4.92
CA ASN A 27 -17.56 -7.26 4.93
C ASN A 27 -16.88 -8.43 4.19
N ASP A 28 -15.63 -8.74 4.55
CA ASP A 28 -14.86 -9.81 3.92
C ASP A 28 -15.54 -11.18 4.07
N GLU A 29 -16.27 -11.39 5.18
CA GLU A 29 -17.01 -12.62 5.49
C GLU A 29 -18.42 -12.68 4.88
N LYS A 30 -18.87 -11.63 4.17
CA LYS A 30 -20.22 -11.54 3.55
C LYS A 30 -21.37 -11.78 4.54
N ILE A 31 -21.25 -11.25 5.74
CA ILE A 31 -22.28 -11.26 6.77
C ILE A 31 -23.46 -10.40 6.29
N ALA A 32 -24.70 -10.93 6.38
CA ALA A 32 -25.90 -10.31 5.80
C ALA A 32 -26.23 -8.94 6.42
N ASP A 33 -26.16 -8.82 7.75
CA ASP A 33 -26.45 -7.58 8.48
C ASP A 33 -25.18 -6.82 8.88
N TRP A 34 -24.13 -6.95 8.08
CA TRP A 34 -22.85 -6.31 8.37
C TRP A 34 -22.98 -4.79 8.40
N LYS A 35 -22.48 -4.20 9.48
CA LYS A 35 -22.38 -2.75 9.67
C LYS A 35 -21.01 -2.41 10.20
N TYR A 36 -20.50 -1.28 9.74
CA TYR A 36 -19.27 -0.70 10.22
C TYR A 36 -19.54 0.72 10.72
N ASP A 37 -19.29 0.95 12.00
CA ASP A 37 -19.30 2.28 12.58
C ASP A 37 -17.87 2.80 12.68
N ARG A 38 -17.48 3.61 11.70
CA ARG A 38 -16.18 4.26 11.65
C ARG A 38 -15.89 5.07 12.92
N THR A 39 -16.88 5.79 13.43
CA THR A 39 -16.72 6.72 14.55
C THR A 39 -16.47 5.94 15.84
N GLU A 40 -17.24 4.88 16.06
CA GLU A 40 -17.05 3.98 17.20
C GLU A 40 -15.70 3.25 17.15
N SER A 41 -15.34 2.64 16.00
CA SER A 41 -14.05 1.96 15.83
C SER A 41 -12.87 2.92 16.07
N LEU A 42 -12.94 4.14 15.53
CA LEU A 42 -11.90 5.15 15.73
C LEU A 42 -11.84 5.62 17.19
N HIS A 43 -12.98 5.89 17.82
CA HIS A 43 -13.02 6.29 19.23
C HIS A 43 -12.43 5.22 20.14
N SER A 44 -12.78 3.95 19.91
CA SER A 44 -12.23 2.79 20.62
C SER A 44 -10.70 2.72 20.48
N PHE A 45 -10.19 2.84 19.26
CA PHE A 45 -8.75 2.85 18.98
C PHE A 45 -8.02 4.01 19.69
N LEU A 46 -8.56 5.24 19.63
CA LEU A 46 -7.97 6.41 20.28
C LEU A 46 -7.96 6.26 21.82
N SER A 47 -9.08 5.78 22.38
CA SER A 47 -9.24 5.60 23.83
C SER A 47 -8.28 4.54 24.34
N GLU A 48 -8.24 3.37 23.70
CA GLU A 48 -7.34 2.27 24.06
C GLU A 48 -5.88 2.72 24.02
N ALA A 49 -5.46 3.42 22.95
CA ALA A 49 -4.08 3.92 22.83
C ALA A 49 -3.72 4.92 23.94
N CYS A 50 -4.66 5.77 24.37
CA CYS A 50 -4.44 6.74 25.45
C CYS A 50 -4.39 6.08 26.83
N GLU A 51 -5.28 5.12 27.09
CA GLU A 51 -5.38 4.39 28.36
C GLU A 51 -4.15 3.52 28.58
N THR A 52 -3.77 2.74 27.56
CA THR A 52 -2.61 1.83 27.62
C THR A 52 -1.28 2.57 27.51
N LYS A 53 -1.29 3.80 26.99
CA LYS A 53 -0.08 4.56 26.61
C LYS A 53 0.83 3.79 25.66
N ASP A 54 0.25 2.96 24.79
CA ASP A 54 1.00 2.21 23.79
C ASP A 54 1.67 3.17 22.80
N GLU A 55 3.01 3.21 22.85
CA GLU A 55 3.81 4.12 22.03
C GLU A 55 3.62 3.90 20.52
N ARG A 56 3.40 2.65 20.08
CA ARG A 56 3.19 2.32 18.67
C ARG A 56 1.84 2.82 18.20
N LYS A 57 0.78 2.59 18.97
CA LYS A 57 -0.56 3.10 18.64
C LYS A 57 -0.58 4.63 18.64
N LEU A 58 0.06 5.28 19.62
CA LEU A 58 0.19 6.74 19.67
C LEU A 58 0.93 7.31 18.45
N LYS A 59 2.01 6.66 17.99
CA LYS A 59 2.72 7.03 16.75
C LYS A 59 1.83 6.93 15.51
N LEU A 60 1.02 5.86 15.42
CA LEU A 60 0.05 5.69 14.33
C LEU A 60 -1.02 6.80 14.35
N ILE A 61 -1.51 7.19 15.54
CA ILE A 61 -2.48 8.28 15.71
C ILE A 61 -1.89 9.63 15.26
N ILE A 62 -0.66 9.93 15.68
CA ILE A 62 0.06 11.15 15.24
C ILE A 62 0.23 11.12 13.72
N GLY A 63 0.64 9.98 13.16
CA GLY A 63 0.77 9.80 11.71
C GLY A 63 -0.56 10.02 10.98
N ALA A 64 -1.65 9.45 11.47
CA ALA A 64 -2.98 9.65 10.90
C ALA A 64 -3.38 11.14 10.92
N HIS A 65 -3.13 11.85 12.01
CA HIS A 65 -3.47 13.27 12.10
C HIS A 65 -2.68 14.12 11.09
N LEU A 66 -1.37 13.89 10.97
CA LEU A 66 -0.53 14.57 9.99
C LEU A 66 -1.00 14.30 8.56
N ILE A 67 -1.45 13.08 8.27
CA ILE A 67 -1.92 12.71 6.93
C ILE A 67 -3.29 13.33 6.62
N GLU A 68 -4.19 13.52 7.61
CA GLU A 68 -5.43 14.31 7.40
C GLU A 68 -5.09 15.73 6.95
N GLN A 69 -4.15 16.39 7.63
CA GLN A 69 -3.71 17.74 7.30
C GLN A 69 -3.14 17.82 5.88
N ILE A 70 -2.17 16.95 5.56
CA ILE A 70 -1.56 16.90 4.22
C ILE A 70 -2.61 16.67 3.13
N ARG A 71 -3.59 15.79 3.38
CA ARG A 71 -4.65 15.49 2.41
C ARG A 71 -5.63 16.65 2.25
N SER A 72 -5.95 17.37 3.33
CA SER A 72 -6.72 18.62 3.26
C SER A 72 -5.98 19.67 2.43
N ASP A 73 -4.69 19.89 2.73
CA ASP A 73 -3.86 20.84 2.01
C ASP A 73 -3.80 20.52 0.51
N ILE A 74 -3.61 19.26 0.13
CA ILE A 74 -3.64 18.86 -1.29
C ILE A 74 -5.01 19.17 -1.91
N LYS A 75 -6.10 18.87 -1.21
CA LYS A 75 -7.45 19.13 -1.71
C LYS A 75 -7.73 20.61 -1.91
N GLU A 76 -7.35 21.45 -0.94
CA GLU A 76 -7.52 22.90 -0.97
C GLU A 76 -6.70 23.54 -2.09
N ASN A 77 -5.43 23.13 -2.25
CA ASN A 77 -4.52 23.74 -3.21
C ASN A 77 -4.68 23.22 -4.65
N THR A 78 -5.23 22.02 -4.84
CA THR A 78 -5.24 21.35 -6.16
C THR A 78 -6.62 20.88 -6.62
N ALA A 79 -7.64 20.96 -5.75
CA ALA A 79 -8.96 20.35 -5.95
C ALA A 79 -8.97 18.81 -6.09
N PHE A 80 -7.82 18.13 -6.03
CA PHE A 80 -7.73 16.67 -6.10
C PHE A 80 -7.88 16.00 -4.73
N ASN A 81 -8.57 14.86 -4.70
CA ASN A 81 -8.67 14.04 -3.49
C ASN A 81 -7.53 13.02 -3.44
N CYS A 82 -6.94 12.84 -2.26
CA CYS A 82 -5.98 11.77 -1.99
C CYS A 82 -6.55 10.77 -0.97
N SER A 83 -6.13 9.52 -1.07
CA SER A 83 -6.35 8.49 -0.05
C SER A 83 -5.01 8.01 0.51
N ALA A 84 -5.01 7.57 1.75
CA ALA A 84 -3.78 7.16 2.43
C ALA A 84 -3.97 5.93 3.32
N GLY A 85 -2.87 5.23 3.55
CA GLY A 85 -2.79 4.13 4.51
C GLY A 85 -1.67 4.40 5.50
N ILE A 86 -1.94 4.19 6.79
CA ILE A 86 -1.03 4.41 7.91
C ILE A 86 -0.82 3.07 8.61
N GLY A 87 0.39 2.53 8.56
CA GLY A 87 0.73 1.23 9.14
C GLY A 87 2.19 1.16 9.56
N ASN A 88 2.57 0.06 10.20
CA ASN A 88 3.89 -0.16 10.77
C ASN A 88 5.01 -0.45 9.75
N SER A 89 4.65 -0.71 8.49
CA SER A 89 5.57 -1.05 7.41
C SER A 89 5.06 -0.54 6.06
N LYS A 90 5.95 -0.45 5.06
CA LYS A 90 5.59 0.00 3.70
C LYS A 90 4.53 -0.90 3.08
N MET A 91 4.71 -2.21 3.20
CA MET A 91 3.78 -3.20 2.65
C MET A 91 2.37 -3.01 3.23
N ILE A 92 2.25 -2.94 4.56
CA ILE A 92 0.96 -2.80 5.23
C ILE A 92 0.31 -1.45 4.91
N ALA A 93 1.05 -0.34 5.00
CA ALA A 93 0.52 0.98 4.66
C ALA A 93 0.02 1.05 3.20
N LYS A 94 0.74 0.43 2.26
CA LYS A 94 0.35 0.36 0.85
C LYS A 94 -0.87 -0.52 0.61
N LEU A 95 -1.05 -1.60 1.40
CA LEU A 95 -2.19 -2.49 1.31
C LEU A 95 -3.47 -1.77 1.75
N ILE A 96 -3.47 -1.18 2.94
CA ILE A 96 -4.69 -0.57 3.49
C ILE A 96 -5.07 0.77 2.84
N CYS A 97 -4.17 1.41 2.07
CA CYS A 97 -4.47 2.70 1.42
C CYS A 97 -5.60 2.66 0.40
N SER A 98 -5.94 1.47 -0.13
CA SER A 98 -7.07 1.27 -1.05
C SER A 98 -8.38 0.95 -0.35
N ARG A 99 -8.36 0.61 0.94
CA ARG A 99 -9.47 -0.07 1.64
C ARG A 99 -10.74 0.77 1.75
N HIS A 100 -10.60 2.07 2.03
CA HIS A 100 -11.72 3.01 2.20
C HIS A 100 -11.74 4.12 1.15
N LYS A 101 -11.30 3.85 -0.07
CA LYS A 101 -11.41 4.84 -1.16
C LYS A 101 -12.88 5.17 -1.47
N PRO A 102 -13.17 6.38 -2.00
CA PRO A 102 -12.24 7.45 -2.36
C PRO A 102 -12.08 8.52 -1.28
N GLY A 103 -10.93 9.21 -1.26
CA GLY A 103 -10.77 10.42 -0.44
C GLY A 103 -10.85 10.20 1.07
N GLN A 104 -10.61 8.99 1.56
CA GLN A 104 -10.43 8.67 2.99
C GLN A 104 -9.00 8.18 3.27
N GLN A 105 -8.67 8.05 4.55
CA GLN A 105 -7.48 7.36 5.00
C GLN A 105 -7.80 6.20 5.94
N THR A 106 -6.88 5.26 6.06
CA THR A 106 -7.05 4.09 6.92
C THR A 106 -5.80 3.89 7.76
N VAL A 107 -5.97 3.59 9.05
CA VAL A 107 -4.90 3.21 9.98
C VAL A 107 -5.07 1.76 10.40
N VAL A 108 -3.96 1.03 10.57
CA VAL A 108 -3.97 -0.34 11.10
C VAL A 108 -2.91 -0.48 12.18
N PHE A 109 -3.27 -1.14 13.28
CA PHE A 109 -2.39 -1.45 14.39
C PHE A 109 -1.94 -2.92 14.36
N ASP A 110 -0.84 -3.24 15.04
CA ASP A 110 -0.14 -4.52 14.92
C ASP A 110 -1.06 -5.73 15.15
N GLU A 111 -1.92 -5.67 16.18
CA GLU A 111 -2.83 -6.76 16.55
C GLU A 111 -3.95 -6.99 15.52
N ALA A 112 -4.28 -5.98 14.70
CA ALA A 112 -5.29 -6.09 13.65
C ALA A 112 -4.74 -6.67 12.35
N ILE A 113 -3.42 -6.61 12.11
CA ILE A 113 -2.80 -7.05 10.86
C ILE A 113 -3.18 -8.49 10.49
N PRO A 114 -3.11 -9.50 11.40
CA PRO A 114 -3.50 -10.86 11.04
C PRO A 114 -4.98 -10.98 10.64
N LYS A 115 -5.86 -10.16 11.23
CA LYS A 115 -7.29 -10.15 10.91
C LYS A 115 -7.53 -9.57 9.52
N VAL A 116 -6.87 -8.45 9.20
CA VAL A 116 -6.92 -7.82 7.87
C VAL A 116 -6.36 -8.77 6.79
N LEU A 117 -5.23 -9.43 7.07
CA LEU A 117 -4.61 -10.36 6.12
C LEU A 117 -5.41 -11.64 5.91
N LYS A 118 -6.23 -12.07 6.89
CA LYS A 118 -6.99 -13.33 6.82
C LYS A 118 -7.74 -13.50 5.49
N TYR A 119 -8.38 -12.44 5.00
CA TYR A 119 -9.16 -12.46 3.77
C TYR A 119 -8.54 -11.66 2.61
N THR A 120 -7.40 -11.01 2.85
CA THR A 120 -6.71 -10.23 1.81
C THR A 120 -6.29 -11.15 0.66
N PRO A 121 -6.69 -10.89 -0.60
CA PRO A 121 -6.20 -11.63 -1.74
C PRO A 121 -4.68 -11.51 -1.92
N ILE A 122 -4.00 -12.59 -2.26
CA ILE A 122 -2.53 -12.62 -2.41
C ILE A 122 -2.06 -11.58 -3.42
N ASN A 123 -2.80 -11.37 -4.51
CA ASN A 123 -2.44 -10.44 -5.58
C ASN A 123 -2.58 -8.95 -5.22
N GLU A 124 -3.23 -8.61 -4.11
CA GLU A 124 -3.33 -7.22 -3.63
C GLU A 124 -2.10 -6.78 -2.83
N VAL A 125 -1.33 -7.74 -2.30
CA VAL A 125 -0.12 -7.46 -1.55
C VAL A 125 1.02 -7.05 -2.49
N ARG A 126 1.74 -5.98 -2.12
CA ARG A 126 2.89 -5.48 -2.87
C ARG A 126 3.88 -6.62 -3.16
N ASN A 127 4.40 -6.68 -4.38
CA ASN A 127 5.28 -7.73 -4.91
C ASN A 127 4.63 -9.12 -5.11
N LEU A 128 3.38 -9.33 -4.70
CA LEU A 128 2.63 -10.57 -4.93
C LEU A 128 1.56 -10.45 -6.03
N GLY A 129 1.28 -9.26 -6.56
CA GLY A 129 0.38 -9.10 -7.72
C GLY A 129 0.89 -9.68 -9.06
N GLY A 130 2.15 -10.12 -9.11
CA GLY A 130 2.82 -10.57 -10.34
C GLY A 130 2.97 -12.09 -10.47
N LYS A 131 4.03 -12.51 -11.17
CA LYS A 131 4.36 -13.92 -11.41
C LYS A 131 4.53 -14.72 -10.11
N LEU A 132 5.15 -14.12 -9.09
CA LEU A 132 5.42 -14.81 -7.83
C LEU A 132 4.12 -15.19 -7.10
N GLY A 133 3.19 -14.24 -6.92
CA GLY A 133 1.92 -14.57 -6.27
C GLY A 133 1.07 -15.55 -7.06
N ARG A 134 1.05 -15.47 -8.41
CA ARG A 134 0.39 -16.49 -9.24
C ARG A 134 0.99 -17.88 -9.02
N ALA A 135 2.31 -18.00 -9.02
CA ALA A 135 2.99 -19.27 -8.77
C ALA A 135 2.69 -19.82 -7.36
N LEU A 136 2.60 -18.96 -6.34
CA LEU A 136 2.21 -19.37 -4.98
C LEU A 136 0.77 -19.90 -4.92
N MET A 137 -0.17 -19.16 -5.51
CA MET A 137 -1.58 -19.55 -5.58
C MET A 137 -1.75 -20.89 -6.29
N GLU A 138 -1.07 -21.09 -7.42
CA GLU A 138 -1.10 -22.34 -8.19
C GLU A 138 -0.44 -23.51 -7.44
N LYS A 139 0.75 -23.29 -6.87
CA LYS A 139 1.53 -24.35 -6.20
C LYS A 139 0.83 -24.90 -4.95
N PHE A 140 0.22 -24.03 -4.15
CA PHE A 140 -0.38 -24.41 -2.86
C PHE A 140 -1.91 -24.44 -2.89
N ASN A 141 -2.54 -24.11 -4.03
CA ASN A 141 -4.00 -24.02 -4.18
C ASN A 141 -4.65 -23.08 -3.14
N ILE A 142 -4.08 -21.89 -3.01
CA ILE A 142 -4.48 -20.83 -2.06
C ILE A 142 -4.84 -19.55 -2.80
N LYS A 143 -5.60 -18.66 -2.16
CA LYS A 143 -6.04 -17.37 -2.74
C LYS A 143 -5.79 -16.19 -1.81
N THR A 144 -5.77 -16.43 -0.50
CA THR A 144 -5.69 -15.38 0.52
C THR A 144 -4.38 -15.42 1.30
N MET A 145 -4.00 -14.28 1.87
CA MET A 145 -2.83 -14.17 2.74
C MET A 145 -3.00 -15.01 4.02
N GLY A 146 -4.23 -15.16 4.53
CA GLY A 146 -4.52 -16.06 5.65
C GLY A 146 -4.35 -17.56 5.34
N GLU A 147 -4.50 -17.97 4.08
CA GLU A 147 -4.14 -19.32 3.65
C GLU A 147 -2.62 -19.45 3.47
N LEU A 148 -1.98 -18.44 2.86
CA LEU A 148 -0.52 -18.40 2.71
C LEU A 148 0.21 -18.45 4.06
N SER A 149 -0.34 -17.82 5.10
CA SER A 149 0.26 -17.81 6.43
C SER A 149 0.29 -19.20 7.10
N LYS A 150 -0.49 -20.16 6.59
CA LYS A 150 -0.51 -21.55 7.09
C LYS A 150 0.56 -22.43 6.43
N ILE A 151 1.16 -21.98 5.32
CA ILE A 151 2.22 -22.74 4.63
C ILE A 151 3.49 -22.72 5.48
N SER A 152 4.12 -23.89 5.63
CA SER A 152 5.33 -24.03 6.44
C SER A 152 6.55 -23.40 5.77
N MET A 153 7.54 -23.01 6.57
CA MET A 153 8.81 -22.52 6.03
C MET A 153 9.53 -23.59 5.19
N SER A 154 9.34 -24.87 5.53
CA SER A 154 9.92 -26.00 4.78
C SER A 154 9.34 -26.06 3.36
N ASP A 155 8.01 -26.05 3.24
CA ASP A 155 7.33 -26.14 1.94
C ASP A 155 7.66 -24.92 1.04
N LEU A 156 7.72 -23.73 1.65
CA LEU A 156 8.17 -22.53 0.95
C LEU A 156 9.62 -22.64 0.49
N SER A 157 10.50 -23.23 1.30
CA SER A 157 11.92 -23.40 0.95
C SER A 157 12.12 -24.41 -0.17
N GLU A 158 11.30 -25.46 -0.24
CA GLU A 158 11.37 -26.46 -1.29
C GLU A 158 10.97 -25.89 -2.67
N SER A 159 9.92 -25.06 -2.72
CA SER A 159 9.37 -24.56 -3.99
C SER A 159 9.82 -23.14 -4.36
N PHE A 160 10.23 -22.33 -3.39
CA PHE A 160 10.54 -20.90 -3.55
C PHE A 160 11.79 -20.51 -2.74
N SER A 161 12.83 -21.35 -2.76
CA SER A 161 14.03 -21.26 -1.91
C SER A 161 14.61 -19.85 -1.74
N ALA A 162 14.76 -19.10 -2.84
CA ALA A 162 15.34 -17.74 -2.82
C ALA A 162 14.46 -16.71 -2.10
N GLN A 163 13.14 -16.89 -2.09
CA GLN A 163 12.18 -15.95 -1.50
C GLN A 163 11.49 -16.50 -0.24
N ALA A 164 11.73 -17.75 0.14
CA ALA A 164 10.98 -18.46 1.18
C ALA A 164 10.84 -17.66 2.48
N LYS A 165 11.95 -17.11 2.99
CA LYS A 165 11.96 -16.31 4.23
C LYS A 165 11.12 -15.05 4.08
N TRP A 166 11.24 -14.36 2.94
CA TRP A 166 10.47 -13.15 2.67
C TRP A 166 8.97 -13.46 2.55
N ILE A 167 8.60 -14.51 1.81
CA ILE A 167 7.21 -14.96 1.66
C ILE A 167 6.63 -15.32 3.03
N TYR A 168 7.37 -16.07 3.84
CA TYR A 168 6.95 -16.49 5.18
C TYR A 168 6.66 -15.29 6.09
N ASN A 169 7.51 -14.26 6.04
CA ASN A 169 7.35 -13.04 6.82
C ASN A 169 6.18 -12.18 6.32
N VAL A 170 6.11 -11.94 5.02
CA VAL A 170 5.04 -11.12 4.41
C VAL A 170 3.66 -11.74 4.62
N ALA A 171 3.56 -13.08 4.58
CA ALA A 171 2.32 -13.81 4.91
C ALA A 171 1.81 -13.53 6.33
N ARG A 172 2.68 -13.07 7.23
CA ARG A 172 2.39 -12.74 8.63
C ARG A 172 2.38 -11.22 8.89
N GLY A 173 2.42 -10.41 7.83
CA GLY A 173 2.44 -8.96 7.94
C GLY A 173 3.79 -8.37 8.35
N ILE A 174 4.86 -9.16 8.33
CA ILE A 174 6.20 -8.73 8.73
C ILE A 174 6.93 -8.22 7.48
N ASP A 175 7.25 -6.93 7.48
CA ASP A 175 8.06 -6.26 6.46
C ASP A 175 9.02 -5.28 7.15
N GLU A 176 10.31 -5.59 7.10
CA GLU A 176 11.39 -4.80 7.72
C GLU A 176 12.03 -3.80 6.74
N GLU A 177 11.47 -3.64 5.53
CA GLU A 177 11.98 -2.72 4.52
C GLU A 177 11.90 -1.25 5.01
N LYS A 178 13.05 -0.69 5.39
CA LYS A 178 13.16 0.70 5.86
C LYS A 178 12.72 1.69 4.79
N VAL A 179 12.07 2.77 5.21
CA VAL A 179 11.84 3.94 4.35
C VAL A 179 13.18 4.56 4.00
N THR A 180 13.52 4.54 2.73
CA THR A 180 14.70 5.17 2.16
C THR A 180 14.25 6.35 1.31
N ALA A 181 15.07 7.40 1.24
CA ALA A 181 14.87 8.45 0.26
C ALA A 181 14.89 7.82 -1.15
N ARG A 182 14.14 8.41 -2.08
CA ARG A 182 14.16 7.95 -3.46
C ARG A 182 15.56 8.20 -4.03
N ASP A 183 16.20 7.15 -4.54
CA ASP A 183 17.50 7.30 -5.20
C ASP A 183 17.38 8.21 -6.42
N LYS A 184 18.48 8.88 -6.77
CA LYS A 184 18.57 9.63 -8.03
C LYS A 184 18.24 8.68 -9.19
N GLN A 185 17.55 9.21 -10.19
CA GLN A 185 17.15 8.46 -11.37
C GLN A 185 18.40 7.84 -12.03
N SER A 186 18.49 6.51 -12.03
CA SER A 186 19.66 5.76 -12.50
C SER A 186 19.57 5.33 -13.97
N SER A 187 18.40 5.49 -14.59
CA SER A 187 18.17 5.19 -15.99
C SER A 187 17.14 6.13 -16.62
N VAL A 188 17.33 6.41 -17.90
CA VAL A 188 16.39 7.14 -18.77
C VAL A 188 16.04 6.23 -19.94
N ALA A 189 14.75 6.03 -20.17
CA ALA A 189 14.27 5.19 -21.27
C ALA A 189 13.16 5.90 -22.04
N VAL A 190 13.16 5.70 -23.36
CA VAL A 190 12.08 6.07 -24.26
C VAL A 190 11.72 4.83 -25.05
N SER A 191 10.47 4.41 -24.97
CA SER A 191 9.99 3.22 -25.67
C SER A 191 8.58 3.45 -26.18
N LYS A 192 8.23 2.71 -27.24
CA LYS A 192 6.89 2.67 -27.81
C LYS A 192 6.54 1.25 -28.21
N ASN A 193 5.36 0.82 -27.80
CA ASN A 193 4.82 -0.49 -28.17
C ASN A 193 3.94 -0.35 -29.42
N PHE A 194 4.08 -1.29 -30.36
CA PHE A 194 3.38 -1.30 -31.64
C PHE A 194 2.50 -2.56 -31.77
N PRO A 195 1.35 -2.63 -31.06
CA PRO A 195 0.52 -3.84 -31.05
C PRO A 195 -0.34 -3.98 -32.32
N GLY A 196 -0.60 -5.23 -32.71
CA GLY A 196 -1.62 -5.59 -33.70
C GLY A 196 -1.41 -4.94 -35.07
N SER A 197 -2.44 -4.26 -35.58
CA SER A 197 -2.41 -3.59 -36.88
C SER A 197 -1.40 -2.44 -36.98
N ASN A 198 -0.93 -1.91 -35.84
CA ASN A 198 0.08 -0.86 -35.77
C ASN A 198 1.52 -1.41 -35.77
N ALA A 199 1.70 -2.72 -35.91
CA ALA A 199 3.02 -3.32 -36.01
C ALA A 199 3.82 -2.70 -37.17
N LEU A 200 5.10 -2.42 -36.93
CA LEU A 200 6.00 -1.92 -37.95
C LEU A 200 6.27 -3.03 -38.95
N LYS A 201 6.10 -2.75 -40.25
CA LYS A 201 6.17 -3.78 -41.30
C LYS A 201 7.37 -3.59 -42.23
N THR A 202 7.96 -2.40 -42.21
CA THR A 202 9.05 -2.04 -43.10
C THR A 202 10.21 -1.42 -42.32
N ASP A 203 11.42 -1.53 -42.88
CA ASP A 203 12.60 -0.86 -42.35
C ASP A 203 12.43 0.67 -42.29
N GLY A 204 11.64 1.23 -43.22
CA GLY A 204 11.27 2.65 -43.22
C GLY A 204 10.48 3.04 -41.98
N ASP A 205 9.51 2.22 -41.58
CA ASP A 205 8.73 2.43 -40.35
C ASP A 205 9.62 2.37 -39.11
N ILE A 206 10.54 1.40 -39.05
CA ILE A 206 11.50 1.24 -37.95
C ILE A 206 12.40 2.46 -37.86
N LYS A 207 12.99 2.89 -38.99
CA LYS A 207 13.90 4.04 -39.02
C LYS A 207 13.21 5.32 -38.58
N PHE A 208 12.00 5.57 -39.07
CA PHE A 208 11.20 6.73 -38.68
C PHE A 208 10.96 6.78 -37.16
N TRP A 209 10.51 5.67 -36.56
CA TRP A 209 10.27 5.62 -35.12
C TRP A 209 11.54 5.69 -34.29
N LEU A 210 12.61 5.02 -34.73
CA LEU A 210 13.89 5.03 -34.04
C LEU A 210 14.47 6.45 -33.97
N GLU A 211 14.46 7.19 -35.08
CA GLU A 211 14.92 8.59 -35.12
C GLU A 211 14.10 9.48 -34.16
N GLY A 212 12.79 9.29 -34.09
CA GLY A 212 11.93 10.00 -33.15
C GLY A 212 12.25 9.68 -31.68
N LEU A 213 12.42 8.40 -31.36
CA LEU A 213 12.76 7.94 -30.00
C LEU A 213 14.14 8.42 -29.56
N ILE A 214 15.13 8.47 -30.47
CA ILE A 214 16.46 9.02 -30.18
C ILE A 214 16.37 10.51 -29.84
N LYS A 215 15.62 11.31 -30.61
CA LYS A 215 15.43 12.74 -30.33
C LYS A 215 14.81 12.96 -28.95
N GLU A 216 13.79 12.19 -28.61
CA GLU A 216 13.13 12.27 -27.30
C GLU A 216 14.08 11.82 -26.17
N LEU A 217 14.89 10.78 -26.40
CA LEU A 217 15.86 10.32 -25.41
C LEU A 217 16.92 11.39 -25.13
N VAL A 218 17.48 12.01 -26.19
CA VAL A 218 18.45 13.10 -26.06
C VAL A 218 17.85 14.28 -25.31
N LYS A 219 16.61 14.66 -25.63
CA LYS A 219 15.90 15.73 -24.91
C LYS A 219 15.79 15.42 -23.41
N ARG A 220 15.31 14.23 -23.05
CA ARG A 220 15.19 13.82 -21.64
C ARG A 220 16.53 13.78 -20.92
N LEU A 221 17.58 13.31 -21.58
CA LEU A 221 18.93 13.30 -21.01
C LEU A 221 19.43 14.71 -20.70
N ILE A 222 19.14 15.69 -21.56
CA ILE A 222 19.50 17.09 -21.32
C ILE A 222 18.70 17.65 -20.15
N ASP A 223 17.37 17.47 -20.15
CA ASP A 223 16.49 17.98 -19.09
C ASP A 223 16.84 17.38 -17.71
N ASP A 224 17.11 16.08 -17.65
CA ASP A 224 17.44 15.37 -16.41
C ASP A 224 18.88 15.68 -15.90
N GLN A 225 19.81 16.11 -16.77
CA GLN A 225 21.17 16.53 -16.37
C GLN A 225 21.20 17.92 -15.70
N ILE A 226 20.17 18.76 -15.90
CA ILE A 226 20.14 20.14 -15.36
C ILE A 226 19.71 20.16 -13.88
N THR A 227 19.26 19.03 -13.33
CA THR A 227 18.72 18.95 -11.95
C THR A 227 19.64 18.16 -11.00
N VAL A 228 20.95 18.44 -11.02
CA VAL A 228 21.96 17.82 -10.12
C VAL A 228 22.39 18.76 -9.02
#